data_AF-A0A977KS28-F1
#
_entry.id   AF-A0A977KS28-F1
#
_cell.length_a   1.000
_cell.length_b   1.000
_cell.length_c   1.000
_cell.angle_alpha   90.00
_cell.angle_beta   90.00
_cell.angle_gamma   90.00
#
_symmetry.space_group_name_H-M   'P 1'
#
loop_
_entity.id
_entity.type
_entity.pdbx_description
1 polymer ?
#
loop_
_entity_poly.entity_id
_entity_poly.type
_entity_poly.pdbx_seq_one_letter_code
_entity_poly.pdbx_strand_id
1 'polypeptide(L)'
;MQLVSILEREEVIHSDPEIMSGTPVFVGSRVPLQTFFDYLEGPDGLSEFVNDFPYLEKLAVKVLENVAKLVIIEARQNNAYLVR
;
A
#
# COMPACT_ATOMS: atom_id res chain seq x y z
N MET A 1 -5.22 10.31 -0.22
CA MET A 1 -5.27 10.94 1.13
C MET A 1 -5.69 9.97 2.23
N GLN A 2 -6.83 9.25 2.14
CA GLN A 2 -7.26 8.34 3.22
C GLN A 2 -6.33 7.12 3.41
N LEU A 3 -5.93 6.45 2.33
CA LEU A 3 -5.04 5.28 2.42
C LEU A 3 -3.72 5.60 3.13
N VAL A 4 -3.01 6.64 2.69
CA VAL A 4 -1.73 7.06 3.29
C VAL A 4 -1.86 7.28 4.79
N SER A 5 -2.91 7.99 5.23
CA SER A 5 -3.13 8.24 6.66
C SER A 5 -3.42 6.97 7.47
N ILE A 6 -4.04 5.94 6.88
CA ILE A 6 -4.26 4.64 7.53
C ILE A 6 -2.92 3.91 7.66
N LEU A 7 -2.14 3.88 6.59
CA LEU A 7 -0.85 3.18 6.55
C LEU A 7 0.19 3.82 7.48
N GLU A 8 0.17 5.15 7.66
CA GLU A 8 0.99 5.86 8.66
C GLU A 8 0.60 5.46 10.08
N ARG A 9 -0.70 5.40 10.40
CA ARG A 9 -1.20 5.00 11.73
C ARG A 9 -0.92 3.53 12.07
N GLU A 10 -0.85 2.67 11.06
CA GLU A 10 -0.50 1.25 11.22
C GLU A 10 1.01 0.96 11.13
N GLU A 11 1.84 2.02 11.10
CA GLU A 11 3.30 1.95 11.03
C GLU A 11 3.80 1.13 9.81
N VAL A 12 3.05 1.19 8.70
CA VAL A 12 3.42 0.54 7.43
C VAL A 12 4.34 1.45 6.62
N ILE A 13 4.01 2.74 6.60
CA ILE A 13 4.81 3.78 5.97
C ILE A 13 5.08 4.91 6.96
N HIS A 14 6.06 5.75 6.63
CA HIS A 14 6.25 7.05 7.27
C HIS A 14 6.62 8.10 6.22
N SER A 15 6.41 9.37 6.57
CA SER A 15 6.84 10.53 5.81
C SER A 15 7.64 11.43 6.73
N ASP A 16 8.90 11.66 6.38
CA ASP A 16 9.82 12.53 7.10
C ASP A 16 10.49 13.47 6.08
N PRO A 17 10.43 14.80 6.24
CA PRO A 17 11.12 15.74 5.33
C PRO A 17 12.61 15.45 5.13
N GLU A 18 13.28 14.85 6.11
CA GLU A 18 14.69 14.46 6.05
C GLU A 18 14.91 13.16 5.26
N ILE A 19 13.85 12.38 5.00
CA ILE A 19 13.88 11.12 4.26
C ILE A 19 13.13 11.29 2.94
N MET A 20 13.85 11.25 1.82
CA MET A 20 13.25 11.39 0.49
C MET A 20 12.34 12.63 0.33
N SER A 21 12.70 13.74 0.98
CA SER A 21 11.94 15.00 0.95
C SER A 21 10.46 14.85 1.39
N GLY A 22 10.17 13.95 2.32
CA GLY A 22 8.81 13.69 2.79
C GLY A 22 7.99 12.76 1.90
N THR A 23 8.59 12.11 0.90
CA THR A 23 7.91 11.06 0.15
C THR A 23 7.53 9.92 1.11
N PRO A 24 6.27 9.43 1.12
CA PRO A 24 5.90 8.28 1.94
C PRO A 24 6.68 7.03 1.54
N VAL A 25 7.43 6.47 2.49
CA VAL A 25 8.25 5.25 2.28
C VAL A 25 7.86 4.17 3.29
N PHE A 26 8.09 2.91 2.94
CA PHE A 26 7.90 1.80 3.87
C PHE A 26 8.80 1.96 5.10
N VAL A 27 8.25 1.76 6.29
CA VAL A 27 9.02 1.81 7.55
C VAL A 27 10.20 0.85 7.50
N GLY A 28 11.37 1.32 7.92
CA GLY A 28 12.61 0.55 7.87
C GLY A 28 13.25 0.46 6.49
N SER A 29 12.76 1.21 5.50
CA SER A 29 13.32 1.25 4.15
C SER A 29 13.38 2.67 3.58
N ARG A 30 13.95 2.78 2.38
CA ARG A 30 13.82 3.97 1.51
C ARG A 30 13.01 3.66 0.25
N VAL A 31 12.19 2.62 0.27
CA VAL A 31 11.35 2.24 -0.86
C VAL A 31 10.06 3.06 -0.78
N PRO A 32 9.76 3.93 -1.76
CA PRO A 32 8.52 4.69 -1.79
C PRO A 32 7.28 3.79 -1.86
N LEU A 33 6.18 4.24 -1.25
CA LEU A 33 4.88 3.59 -1.44
C LEU A 33 4.46 3.60 -2.92
N GLN A 34 4.83 4.65 -3.67
CA GLN A 34 4.55 4.73 -5.11
C GLN A 34 5.20 3.57 -5.87
N THR A 35 6.45 3.23 -5.55
CA THR A 35 7.16 2.10 -6.18
C THR A 35 6.40 0.80 -6.01
N PHE A 36 5.79 0.55 -4.85
CA PHE A 36 4.94 -0.62 -4.68
C PHE A 36 3.77 -0.66 -5.68
N PHE A 37 3.09 0.47 -5.89
CA PHE A 37 2.01 0.54 -6.88
C PHE A 37 2.53 0.40 -8.32
N ASP A 38 3.69 0.96 -8.64
CA ASP A 38 4.31 0.82 -9.95
C ASP A 38 4.58 -0.67 -10.28
N TYR A 39 5.05 -1.45 -9.30
CA TYR A 39 5.21 -2.90 -9.47
C TYR A 39 3.86 -3.61 -9.69
N LEU A 40 2.80 -3.24 -8.96
CA LEU A 40 1.47 -3.83 -9.12
C LEU A 40 0.84 -3.56 -10.50
N GLU A 41 1.23 -2.47 -11.16
CA GLU A 41 0.82 -2.14 -12.53
C GLU A 41 1.62 -2.93 -13.58
N GLY A 42 2.75 -3.51 -13.19
CA GLY A 42 3.60 -4.37 -14.01
C GLY A 42 3.03 -5.78 -14.22
N PRO A 43 3.61 -6.56 -15.15
CA PRO A 43 3.12 -7.89 -15.51
C PRO A 43 3.27 -8.91 -14.37
N ASP A 44 4.34 -8.82 -13.58
CA ASP A 44 4.66 -9.77 -12.52
C ASP A 44 4.19 -9.30 -11.12
N GLY A 45 3.80 -8.03 -11.01
CA GLY A 45 2.99 -7.53 -9.90
C GLY A 45 3.64 -7.65 -8.52
N LEU A 46 2.85 -8.13 -7.56
CA LEU A 46 3.29 -8.36 -6.18
C LEU A 46 4.46 -9.36 -6.09
N SER A 47 4.48 -10.38 -6.96
CA SER A 47 5.52 -11.40 -6.93
C SER A 47 6.90 -10.79 -7.21
N GLU A 48 6.98 -9.91 -8.21
CA GLU A 48 8.21 -9.18 -8.53
C GLU A 48 8.63 -8.26 -7.37
N PHE A 49 7.69 -7.52 -6.79
CA PHE A 49 7.98 -6.65 -5.64
C PHE A 49 8.54 -7.42 -4.45
N VAL A 50 7.94 -8.57 -4.12
CA VAL A 50 8.38 -9.42 -3.00
C VAL A 50 9.73 -10.08 -3.30
N ASN A 51 10.01 -10.42 -4.56
CA ASN A 51 11.32 -10.93 -4.97
C ASN A 51 12.44 -9.89 -4.79
N ASP A 52 12.18 -8.63 -5.17
CA ASP A 52 13.16 -7.54 -5.07
C ASP A 52 13.29 -6.99 -3.64
N PHE A 53 12.18 -6.99 -2.88
CA PHE A 53 12.11 -6.48 -1.51
C PHE A 53 11.50 -7.49 -0.53
N PRO A 54 12.14 -8.65 -0.30
CA PRO A 54 11.57 -9.72 0.52
C PRO A 54 11.32 -9.30 1.97
N TYR A 55 12.11 -8.35 2.49
CA TYR A 55 11.92 -7.79 3.82
C TYR A 55 10.67 -6.89 3.94
N LEU A 56 10.07 -6.48 2.81
CA LEU A 56 8.83 -5.68 2.77
C LEU A 56 7.57 -6.52 2.58
N GLU A 57 7.65 -7.84 2.40
CA GLU A 57 6.49 -8.71 2.13
C GLU A 57 5.34 -8.49 3.13
N LYS A 58 5.65 -8.48 4.43
CA LYS A 58 4.65 -8.27 5.48
C LYS A 58 3.98 -6.90 5.40
N LEU A 59 4.75 -5.87 5.02
CA LEU A 59 4.22 -4.51 4.89
C LEU A 59 3.40 -4.35 3.60
N ALA A 60 3.84 -4.97 2.49
CA ALA A 60 3.11 -5.01 1.23
C ALA A 60 1.74 -5.68 1.40
N VAL A 61 1.67 -6.80 2.14
CA VAL A 61 0.40 -7.46 2.47
C VAL A 61 -0.52 -6.51 3.24
N LYS A 62 -0.02 -5.78 4.25
CA LYS A 62 -0.82 -4.78 4.98
C LYS A 62 -1.34 -3.65 4.07
N VAL A 63 -0.55 -3.21 3.08
CA VAL A 63 -1.03 -2.23 2.08
C VAL A 63 -2.22 -2.81 1.32
N LEU A 64 -2.09 -4.03 0.80
CA LEU A 64 -3.17 -4.69 0.05
C LEU A 64 -4.42 -4.93 0.89
N GLU A 65 -4.27 -5.35 2.16
CA GLU A 65 -5.39 -5.52 3.07
C GLU A 65 -6.16 -4.22 3.29
N ASN A 66 -5.45 -3.09 3.46
CA ASN A 66 -6.09 -1.79 3.65
C ASN A 66 -6.72 -1.27 2.36
N VAL A 67 -6.09 -1.48 1.20
CA VAL A 67 -6.71 -1.20 -0.10
C VAL A 67 -8.00 -2.02 -0.27
N ALA A 68 -7.95 -3.32 0.01
CA ALA A 68 -9.12 -4.20 -0.08
C ALA A 68 -10.25 -3.75 0.85
N LYS A 69 -9.94 -3.40 2.11
CA LYS A 69 -10.93 -2.85 3.07
C LYS A 69 -11.60 -1.59 2.51
N LEU A 70 -10.83 -0.67 1.94
CA LEU A 70 -11.36 0.57 1.34
C LEU A 70 -12.28 0.28 0.16
N VAL A 71 -11.87 -0.61 -0.75
CA VAL A 71 -12.67 -1.02 -1.91
C VAL A 71 -13.97 -1.70 -1.47
N ILE A 72 -13.91 -2.57 -0.46
CA ILE A 72 -15.11 -3.24 0.10
C ILE A 72 -16.07 -2.21 0.73
N ILE A 73 -15.55 -1.22 1.46
CA ILE A 73 -16.36 -0.16 2.07
C ILE A 73 -17.07 0.64 0.98
N GLU A 74 -16.34 1.10 -0.04
CA GLU A 74 -16.89 1.84 -1.17
C GLU A 74 -17.98 1.02 -1.87
N ALA A 75 -17.71 -0.25 -2.12
CA ALA A 75 -18.64 -1.06 -2.89
C ALA A 75 -19.90 -1.48 -2.10
N ARG A 76 -19.83 -1.53 -0.75
CA ARG A 76 -21.00 -1.62 0.13
C ARG A 76 -21.84 -0.34 0.10
N GLN A 77 -21.21 0.83 0.06
CA GLN A 77 -21.90 2.11 -0.06
C GLN A 77 -22.60 2.25 -1.42
N ASN A 78 -21.99 1.69 -2.47
CA ASN A 78 -22.51 1.74 -3.84
C ASN A 78 -23.52 0.61 -4.17
N ASN A 79 -23.93 -0.23 -3.20
CA ASN A 79 -24.79 -1.43 -3.39
C ASN A 79 -24.31 -2.41 -4.47
N ALA A 80 -23.07 -2.31 -4.96
CA ALA A 80 -22.58 -3.07 -6.11
C ALA A 80 -22.33 -4.56 -5.82
N TYR A 81 -22.21 -4.94 -4.54
CA TYR A 81 -21.99 -6.33 -4.11
C TYR A 81 -23.21 -7.00 -3.47
N LEU A 82 -24.31 -6.27 -3.23
CA LEU A 82 -25.50 -6.79 -2.53
C LEU A 82 -26.71 -7.02 -3.46
N VAL A 83 -26.51 -6.96 -4.78
CA VAL A 83 -27.55 -7.32 -5.77
C VAL A 83 -27.14 -8.58 -6.54
N ARG A 84 -27.02 -9.70 -5.82
CA ARG A 84 -27.27 -11.06 -6.32
C ARG A 84 -27.85 -11.91 -5.20
#